data_AF-A0A6M0CBR5-F1
#
_entry.id   AF-A0A6M0CBR5-F1
#
_cell.length_a   1.000
_cell.length_b   1.000
_cell.length_c   1.000
_cell.angle_alpha   90.00
_cell.angle_beta   90.00
_cell.angle_gamma   90.00
#
_symmetry.space_group_name_H-M   'P 1'
#
loop_
_entity.id
_entity.type
_entity.pdbx_description
1 polymer ?
#
loop_
_entity_poly.entity_id
_entity_poly.type
_entity_poly.pdbx_seq_one_letter_code
_entity_poly.pdbx_strand_id
1 'polypeptide(L)'
;ANRANLSKEELEALEKREMFIADRINEIVLARREGKEEGLIEGRVEGIELGEIKLILRQLRRSLGEIPPEISSKIQQLSVEQLDILGEELLDLKTIEELETWLDN
;
A
#
# COMPACT_ATOMS: atom_id res chain seq x y z
N ALA A 1 1.96 -29.62 37.27
CA ALA A 1 2.92 -30.25 38.19
C ALA A 1 3.86 -29.16 38.71
N ASN A 2 4.21 -29.18 40.00
CA ASN A 2 5.06 -28.16 40.62
C ASN A 2 6.52 -28.42 40.21
N ARG A 3 7.25 -27.44 39.66
CA ARG A 3 8.64 -27.62 39.16
C ARG A 3 9.60 -28.22 40.19
N ALA A 4 9.27 -28.06 41.48
CA ALA A 4 10.03 -28.58 42.63
C ALA A 4 10.14 -30.11 42.74
N ASN A 5 9.35 -30.89 41.99
CA ASN A 5 9.35 -32.37 42.05
C ASN A 5 9.99 -33.04 40.81
N LEU A 6 10.67 -32.29 39.93
CA LEU A 6 11.27 -32.81 38.71
C LEU A 6 12.70 -33.31 38.93
N SER A 7 13.11 -34.35 38.20
CA SER A 7 14.51 -34.73 38.09
C SER A 7 15.31 -33.64 37.35
N LYS A 8 16.64 -33.69 37.46
CA LYS A 8 17.53 -32.74 36.76
C LYS A 8 17.32 -32.81 35.23
N GLU A 9 17.20 -34.01 34.70
CA GLU A 9 16.99 -34.26 33.27
C GLU A 9 15.62 -33.74 32.80
N GLU A 10 14.58 -33.91 33.62
CA GLU A 10 13.24 -33.39 33.34
C GLU A 10 13.20 -31.86 33.38
N LEU A 11 13.96 -31.25 34.30
CA LEU A 11 14.11 -29.79 34.37
C LEU A 11 14.82 -29.24 33.13
N GLU A 12 15.94 -29.84 32.71
CA GLU A 12 16.67 -29.42 31.51
C GLU A 12 15.81 -29.58 30.23
N ALA A 13 15.02 -30.65 30.13
CA ALA A 13 14.09 -30.86 29.02
C ALA A 13 12.97 -29.81 29.01
N LEU A 14 12.46 -29.45 30.19
CA LEU A 14 11.46 -28.39 30.34
C LEU A 14 12.03 -27.03 29.94
N GLU A 15 13.22 -26.67 30.41
CA GLU A 15 13.89 -25.41 30.07
C GLU A 15 14.15 -25.28 28.56
N LYS A 16 14.64 -26.35 27.90
CA LYS A 16 14.81 -26.37 26.43
C LYS A 16 13.48 -26.16 25.70
N ARG A 17 12.40 -26.76 26.18
CA ARG A 17 11.06 -26.57 25.61
C ARG A 17 10.56 -25.15 25.81
N GLU A 18 10.78 -24.56 26.99
CA GLU A 18 10.39 -23.19 27.31
C GLU A 18 11.15 -22.18 26.46
N MET A 19 12.46 -22.39 26.28
CA MET A 19 13.30 -21.59 25.39
C MET A 19 12.78 -21.65 23.95
N PHE A 20 12.52 -22.85 23.42
CA PHE A 20 11.94 -23.01 22.09
C PHE A 20 10.59 -22.29 21.96
N ILE A 21 9.71 -22.39 22.95
CA ILE A 21 8.41 -21.71 22.91
C ILE A 21 8.60 -20.18 22.93
N ALA A 22 9.50 -19.67 23.77
CA ALA A 22 9.79 -18.24 23.84
C ALA A 22 10.34 -17.71 22.50
N ASP A 23 11.27 -18.44 21.87
CA ASP A 23 11.82 -18.08 20.57
C ASP A 23 10.72 -18.05 19.49
N ARG A 24 9.88 -19.09 19.43
CA ARG A 24 8.75 -19.16 18.49
C ARG A 24 7.73 -18.04 18.70
N ILE A 25 7.47 -17.66 19.95
CA ILE A 25 6.59 -16.53 20.27
C ILE A 25 7.22 -15.23 19.76
N ASN A 26 8.51 -15.02 20.01
CA ASN A 26 9.23 -13.83 19.55
C ASN A 26 9.22 -13.72 18.03
N GLU A 27 9.45 -14.81 17.30
CA GLU A 27 9.35 -14.85 15.83
C GLU A 27 7.96 -14.43 15.33
N ILE A 28 6.88 -14.98 15.93
CA ILE A 28 5.50 -14.63 15.54
C ILE A 28 5.20 -13.16 15.82
N VAL A 29 5.67 -12.64 16.97
CA VAL A 29 5.48 -11.23 17.33
C VAL A 29 6.21 -10.33 16.34
N LEU A 30 7.44 -10.68 15.95
CA LEU A 30 8.21 -9.93 14.98
C LEU A 30 7.51 -9.93 13.61
N ALA A 31 7.14 -11.10 13.09
CA ALA A 31 6.46 -11.22 11.80
C ALA A 31 5.13 -10.44 11.76
N ARG A 32 4.35 -10.44 12.86
CA ARG A 32 3.12 -9.64 12.96
C ARG A 32 3.39 -8.14 12.96
N ARG A 33 4.50 -7.72 13.57
CA ARG A 33 4.90 -6.31 13.59
C ARG A 33 5.33 -5.86 12.21
N GLU A 34 6.20 -6.62 11.55
CA GLU A 34 6.68 -6.37 10.20
C GLU A 34 5.51 -6.32 9.21
N GLY A 35 4.66 -7.35 9.18
CA GLY A 35 3.50 -7.36 8.27
C GLY A 35 2.51 -6.22 8.50
N LYS A 36 2.38 -5.73 9.75
CA LYS A 36 1.57 -4.54 10.03
C LYS A 36 2.22 -3.27 9.50
N GLU A 37 3.53 -3.15 9.64
CA GLU A 37 4.29 -1.99 9.18
C GLU A 37 4.35 -1.93 7.65
N GLU A 38 4.64 -3.05 6.99
CA GLU A 38 4.58 -3.21 5.54
C GLU A 38 3.19 -2.87 5.00
N GLY A 39 2.13 -3.49 5.54
CA GLY A 39 0.77 -3.22 5.09
C GLY A 39 0.32 -1.77 5.30
N LEU A 40 0.84 -1.08 6.32
CA LEU A 40 0.57 0.36 6.51
C LEU A 40 1.27 1.21 5.45
N ILE A 41 2.51 0.86 5.08
CA ILE A 41 3.28 1.56 4.06
C ILE A 41 2.66 1.33 2.69
N GLU A 42 2.44 0.07 2.31
CA GLU A 42 1.82 -0.30 1.02
C GLU A 42 0.44 0.35 0.87
N GLY A 43 -0.43 0.20 1.87
CA GLY A 43 -1.77 0.79 1.83
C GLY A 43 -1.77 2.32 1.79
N ARG A 44 -0.75 2.98 2.36
CA ARG A 44 -0.60 4.43 2.25
C ARG A 44 -0.15 4.84 0.84
N VAL A 45 0.80 4.12 0.23
CA VAL A 45 1.28 4.41 -1.12
C VAL A 45 0.16 4.20 -2.14
N GLU A 46 -0.47 3.02 -2.14
CA GLU A 46 -1.60 2.70 -3.02
C GLU A 46 -2.77 3.68 -2.80
N GLY A 47 -3.04 4.03 -1.55
CA GLY A 47 -4.12 4.95 -1.20
C GLY A 47 -3.90 6.38 -1.72
N ILE A 48 -2.64 6.84 -1.78
CA ILE A 48 -2.29 8.15 -2.35
C ILE A 48 -2.50 8.12 -3.86
N GLU A 49 -1.94 7.13 -4.55
CA GLU A 49 -2.06 6.98 -6.01
C GLU A 49 -3.52 6.86 -6.47
N LEU A 50 -4.31 5.97 -5.86
CA LEU A 50 -5.73 5.83 -6.15
C LEU A 50 -6.53 7.11 -5.83
N GLY A 51 -6.12 7.82 -4.78
CA GLY A 51 -6.71 9.10 -4.38
C GLY A 51 -6.46 10.19 -5.42
N GLU A 52 -5.25 10.25 -5.95
CA GLU A 52 -4.79 11.20 -6.96
C GLU A 52 -5.48 10.98 -8.30
N ILE A 53 -5.50 9.75 -8.82
CA ILE A 53 -6.24 9.36 -10.03
C ILE A 53 -7.71 9.78 -9.91
N LYS A 54 -8.34 9.46 -8.77
CA LYS A 54 -9.74 9.80 -8.52
C LYS A 54 -9.96 11.30 -8.49
N LEU A 55 -9.02 12.06 -7.92
CA LEU A 55 -9.10 13.52 -7.88
C LEU A 55 -8.96 14.11 -9.28
N ILE A 56 -7.94 13.71 -10.04
CA ILE A 56 -7.70 14.15 -11.43
C ILE A 56 -8.94 13.88 -12.29
N LEU A 57 -9.46 12.66 -12.30
CA LEU A 57 -10.65 12.32 -13.08
C LEU A 57 -11.89 13.14 -12.70
N ARG A 58 -12.07 13.46 -11.41
CA ARG A 58 -13.16 14.33 -10.96
C ARG A 58 -12.97 15.78 -11.41
N GLN A 59 -11.74 16.27 -11.39
CA GLN A 59 -11.42 17.64 -11.81
C GLN A 59 -11.59 17.79 -13.33
N LEU A 60 -11.04 16.85 -14.11
CA LEU A 60 -11.24 16.79 -15.56
C LEU A 60 -12.72 16.69 -15.92
N ARG A 61 -13.48 15.83 -15.23
CA ARG A 61 -14.93 15.74 -15.47
C ARG A 61 -15.66 17.06 -15.20
N ARG A 62 -15.19 17.82 -14.21
CA ARG A 62 -15.77 19.11 -13.85
C ARG A 62 -15.43 20.21 -14.87
N SER A 63 -14.23 20.21 -15.44
CA SER A 63 -13.77 21.23 -16.39
C SER A 63 -14.16 20.91 -17.84
N LEU A 64 -14.00 19.66 -18.27
CA LEU A 64 -14.15 19.21 -19.66
C LEU A 64 -15.48 18.49 -19.93
N GLY A 65 -16.23 18.13 -18.88
CA GLY A 65 -17.49 17.39 -19.01
C GLY A 65 -17.28 15.87 -18.97
N GLU A 66 -18.02 15.11 -19.78
CA GLU A 66 -17.90 13.66 -19.76
C GLU A 66 -16.55 13.19 -20.31
N ILE A 67 -15.82 12.40 -19.52
CA ILE A 67 -14.51 11.86 -19.91
C ILE A 67 -14.71 10.46 -20.51
N PRO A 68 -14.27 10.23 -21.77
CA PRO A 68 -14.31 8.92 -22.40
C PRO A 68 -13.65 7.82 -21.56
N PRO A 69 -14.21 6.60 -21.52
CA PRO A 69 -13.63 5.46 -20.79
C PRO A 69 -12.17 5.17 -21.18
N GLU A 70 -11.83 5.35 -22.45
CA GLU A 70 -10.49 5.14 -23.01
C GLU A 70 -9.46 6.08 -22.36
N ILE A 71 -9.80 7.37 -22.26
CA ILE A 71 -8.97 8.39 -21.60
C ILE A 71 -8.83 8.07 -20.11
N SER A 72 -9.94 7.71 -19.45
CA SER A 72 -9.91 7.38 -18.03
C SER A 72 -9.05 6.15 -17.73
N SER A 73 -8.97 5.20 -18.67
CA SER A 73 -8.13 4.00 -18.56
C SER A 73 -6.65 4.34 -18.76
N LYS A 74 -6.31 5.24 -19.69
CA LYS A 74 -4.95 5.75 -19.85
C LYS A 74 -4.46 6.46 -18.59
N ILE A 75 -5.30 7.33 -18.01
CA ILE A 75 -4.97 8.04 -16.75
C ILE A 75 -4.70 7.08 -15.60
N GLN A 76 -5.47 5.98 -15.49
CA GLN A 76 -5.24 4.94 -14.47
C GLN A 76 -3.95 4.15 -14.64
N GLN A 77 -3.28 4.25 -15.79
CA GLN A 77 -2.04 3.55 -16.10
C GLN A 77 -0.81 4.47 -16.03
N LEU A 78 -1.02 5.75 -15.75
CA LEU A 78 0.07 6.71 -15.55
C LEU A 78 0.86 6.38 -14.28
N SER A 79 2.17 6.63 -14.31
CA SER A 79 2.97 6.58 -13.07
C SER A 79 2.58 7.72 -12.14
N VAL A 80 2.94 7.61 -10.85
CA VAL A 80 2.70 8.66 -9.86
C VAL A 80 3.32 9.99 -10.30
N GLU A 81 4.51 9.97 -10.88
CA GLU A 81 5.17 11.19 -11.38
C GLU A 81 4.40 11.82 -12.55
N GLN A 82 3.81 11.00 -13.42
CA GLN A 82 2.97 11.50 -14.50
C GLN A 82 1.64 12.05 -13.98
N LEU A 83 1.07 11.43 -12.94
CA LEU A 83 -0.13 11.93 -12.27
C LEU A 83 0.13 13.28 -11.59
N ASP A 84 1.28 13.44 -10.93
CA ASP A 84 1.68 14.72 -10.30
C ASP A 84 1.74 15.84 -11.35
N ILE A 85 2.39 15.56 -12.50
CA ILE A 85 2.49 16.52 -13.62
C ILE A 85 1.10 16.84 -14.19
N LEU A 86 0.28 15.81 -14.46
CA LEU A 86 -1.09 16.02 -14.91
C LEU A 86 -1.90 16.83 -13.90
N GLY A 87 -1.68 16.61 -12.61
CA GLY A 87 -2.28 17.34 -11.49
C GLY A 87 -2.08 18.85 -11.58
N GLU A 88 -0.89 19.28 -12.00
CA GLU A 88 -0.55 20.69 -12.20
C GLU A 88 -1.11 21.21 -13.53
N GLU A 89 -0.88 20.48 -14.62
CA GLU A 89 -1.21 20.93 -15.98
C GLU A 89 -2.71 20.86 -16.30
N LEU A 90 -3.50 20.04 -15.58
CA LEU A 90 -4.95 19.92 -15.81
C LEU A 90 -5.70 21.24 -15.62
N LEU A 91 -5.12 22.20 -14.89
CA LEU A 91 -5.71 23.52 -14.67
C LEU A 91 -5.67 24.38 -15.93
N ASP A 92 -4.75 24.10 -16.87
CA ASP A 92 -4.58 24.82 -18.12
C ASP A 92 -5.31 24.14 -19.29
N LEU A 93 -5.68 22.85 -19.15
CA LEU A 93 -6.44 22.10 -20.14
C LEU A 93 -7.88 22.64 -20.29
N LYS A 94 -8.28 22.93 -21.53
CA LYS A 94 -9.59 23.49 -21.89
C LYS A 94 -10.44 22.56 -22.72
N THR A 95 -9.83 21.58 -23.41
CA THR A 95 -10.58 20.64 -24.24
C THR A 95 -10.12 19.19 -24.04
N ILE A 96 -10.95 18.24 -24.51
CA ILE A 96 -10.62 16.82 -24.45
C ILE A 96 -9.45 16.50 -25.40
N GLU A 97 -9.37 17.16 -26.56
CA GLU A 97 -8.30 16.95 -27.54
C GLU A 97 -6.92 17.37 -27.00
N GLU A 98 -6.86 18.43 -26.18
CA GLU A 98 -5.63 18.83 -25.47
C GLU A 98 -5.19 17.75 -24.47
N LEU A 99 -6.14 17.17 -23.72
CA LEU A 99 -5.88 16.06 -22.80
C LEU A 99 -5.42 14.80 -23.55
N GLU A 100 -6.04 14.47 -24.68
CA GLU A 100 -5.62 13.33 -25.51
C GLU A 100 -4.20 13.51 -26.02
N THR A 101 -3.88 14.72 -26.50
CA THR A 101 -2.53 15.07 -26.94
C THR A 101 -1.51 14.93 -25.80
N TRP A 102 -1.88 15.36 -24.59
CA TRP A 102 -1.04 15.20 -23.40
C TRP A 102 -0.75 13.74 -23.10
N LEU A 103 -1.79 12.88 -23.13
CA LEU A 103 -1.68 11.45 -22.82
C LEU A 103 -0.91 10.63 -23.87
N ASP A 104 -0.77 11.16 -25.08
CA ASP A 104 -0.05 10.49 -26.19
C ASP A 104 1.42 10.91 -26.31
N ASN A 105 1.87 11.88 -25.50
CA ASN A 105 3.28 12.30 -25.38
C ASN A 105 4.04 11.49 -24.32
#